data_AF-A0A0U1KNH5-F1
#
_entry.id   AF-A0A0U1KNH5-F1
#
_cell.length_a   1.000
_cell.length_b   1.000
_cell.length_c   1.000
_cell.angle_alpha   90.00
_cell.angle_beta   90.00
_cell.angle_gamma   90.00
#
_symmetry.space_group_name_H-M   'P 1'
#
loop_
_entity.id
_entity.type
_entity.pdbx_description
1 polymer ?
#
loop_
_entity_poly.entity_id
_entity_poly.type
_entity_poly.pdbx_seq_one_letter_code
_entity_poly.pdbx_strand_id
1 'polypeptide(L)' 'MAKVKMLVQTKYNDQLLRAEKIYEVPDETAKRWDQSRLAIIIDNEQETKASN' A
#
# COMPACT_ATOMS: atom_id res chain seq x y z
N MET A 1 10.36 -3.92 6.21
CA MET A 1 9.57 -2.68 6.09
C MET A 1 9.37 -2.49 4.60
N ALA A 2 8.13 -2.27 4.16
CA ALA A 2 7.78 -2.18 2.75
C ALA A 2 7.16 -0.82 2.43
N LYS A 3 7.43 -0.31 1.23
CA LYS A 3 6.76 0.90 0.71
C LYS A 3 5.44 0.50 0.09
N VAL A 4 4.37 1.21 0.45
CA VAL A 4 3.03 0.99 -0.10
C VAL A 4 2.44 2.28 -0.63
N LYS A 5 1.80 2.24 -1.79
CA LYS A 5 1.00 3.33 -2.35
C LYS A 5 -0.43 3.14 -1.89
N MET A 6 -0.92 4.05 -1.08
CA MET A 6 -2.31 4.01 -0.62
C MET A 6 -3.26 4.20 -1.80
N LEU A 7 -4.28 3.37 -1.92
CA LEU A 7 -5.34 3.55 -2.92
C LEU A 7 -6.48 4.41 -2.40
N VAL A 8 -6.69 4.40 -1.08
CA VAL A 8 -7.73 5.17 -0.39
C VAL A 8 -7.17 5.97 0.77
N GLN A 9 -7.86 7.04 1.15
CA GLN A 9 -7.53 7.78 2.37
C GLN A 9 -7.97 6.97 3.59
N THR A 10 -7.05 6.69 4.51
CA THR A 10 -7.35 5.97 5.76
C THR A 10 -6.57 6.55 6.93
N LYS A 11 -7.07 6.34 8.15
CA LYS A 11 -6.36 6.66 9.38
C LYS A 11 -5.64 5.40 9.86
N TYR A 12 -4.33 5.49 10.06
CA TYR A 12 -3.50 4.40 10.58
C TYR A 12 -2.53 4.95 11.62
N ASN A 13 -2.52 4.35 12.82
CA ASN A 13 -1.62 4.72 13.92
C ASN A 13 -1.61 6.23 14.21
N ASP A 14 -2.81 6.82 14.32
CA ASP A 14 -3.05 8.26 14.47
C ASP A 14 -2.56 9.19 13.35
N GLN A 15 -2.07 8.62 12.24
CA GLN A 15 -1.70 9.36 11.04
C GLN A 15 -2.77 9.23 9.97
N LEU A 16 -3.03 10.33 9.27
CA LEU A 16 -3.90 10.33 8.09
C LEU A 16 -3.06 9.99 6.86
N LEU A 17 -3.24 8.76 6.37
CA LEU A 17 -2.64 8.31 5.13
C LEU A 17 -3.52 8.77 3.97
N ARG A 18 -2.98 9.63 3.12
CA ARG A 18 -3.72 10.15 1.96
C ARG A 18 -3.67 9.15 0.82
N ALA A 19 -4.75 9.08 0.04
CA ALA A 19 -4.77 8.33 -1.20
C ALA A 19 -3.63 8.77 -2.13
N GLU A 20 -3.12 7.83 -2.91
CA GLU A 20 -2.03 7.96 -3.88
C GLU A 20 -0.66 8.36 -3.31
N LYS A 21 -0.56 8.55 -1.99
CA LYS A 21 0.72 8.79 -1.31
C LYS A 21 1.40 7.48 -0.95
N ILE A 22 2.72 7.55 -0.91
CA ILE A 22 3.60 6.44 -0.58
C ILE A 22 3.95 6.53 0.90
N TYR A 23 3.77 5.43 1.61
CA TYR A 23 4.13 5.30 3.02
C TYR A 23 4.92 4.03 3.26
N GLU A 24 5.75 4.05 4.30
CA GLU A 24 6.51 2.89 4.73
C GLU A 24 5.79 2.24 5.91
N VAL A 25 5.45 0.95 5.76
CA VAL A 25 4.72 0.18 6.77
C VAL A 25 5.38 -1.18 6.98
N PRO A 26 5.08 -1.89 8.08
CA PRO A 26 5.55 -3.25 8.28
C PRO A 26 5.09 -4.18 7.14
N ASP A 27 5.91 -5.17 6.79
CA ASP A 27 5.64 -6.06 5.65
C ASP A 27 4.33 -6.85 5.84
N GLU A 28 3.99 -7.20 7.08
CA GLU A 28 2.71 -7.84 7.42
C GLU A 28 1.52 -6.93 7.10
N THR A 29 1.62 -5.64 7.43
CA THR A 29 0.60 -4.62 7.14
C THR A 29 0.49 -4.39 5.64
N ALA A 30 1.63 -4.27 4.94
CA ALA A 30 1.69 -4.10 3.50
C ALA A 30 0.97 -5.23 2.76
N LYS A 31 1.25 -6.49 3.11
CA LYS A 31 0.59 -7.67 2.53
C LYS A 31 -0.92 -7.67 2.76
N ARG A 32 -1.38 -7.34 3.98
CA ARG A 32 -2.82 -7.26 4.29
C ARG A 32 -3.52 -6.19 3.47
N TRP A 33 -2.87 -5.03 3.30
CA TRP A 33 -3.42 -3.92 2.53
C TRP A 33 -3.46 -4.22 1.04
N ASP A 34 -2.45 -4.89 0.50
CA ASP A 34 -2.41 -5.37 -0.89
C ASP A 34 -3.53 -6.37 -1.18
N GLN A 35 -3.66 -7.40 -0.33
CA GLN A 35 -4.74 -8.39 -0.45
C GLN A 35 -6.14 -7.78 -0.35
N SER A 36 -6.29 -6.73 0.46
CA SER A 36 -7.56 -6.02 0.65
C SER A 36 -7.78 -4.88 -0.35
N ARG A 37 -6.85 -4.68 -1.31
CA ARG A 37 -6.87 -3.55 -2.26
C ARG A 37 -6.96 -2.18 -1.59
N LEU A 38 -6.40 -2.05 -0.39
CA LEU A 38 -6.32 -0.79 0.37
C LEU A 38 -5.09 0.03 -0.05
N ALA A 39 -3.99 -0.66 -0.35
CA ALA A 39 -2.74 -0.09 -0.82
C ALA A 39 -2.02 -1.10 -1.74
N ILE A 40 -1.08 -0.63 -2.56
CA ILE A 40 -0.27 -1.47 -3.45
C ILE A 40 1.17 -1.46 -2.94
N ILE A 41 1.83 -2.61 -2.85
CA ILE A 41 3.24 -2.69 -2.49
C ILE A 41 4.09 -2.18 -3.67
N ILE A 42 4.96 -1.20 -3.41
CA ILE A 42 5.79 -0.52 -4.42
C ILE A 42 7.28 -0.88 -4.28
N ASP A 43 7.60 -2.01 -3.66
CA ASP A 43 8.94 -2.58 -3.87
C ASP A 43 9.12 -2.83 -5.37
N ASN A 44 10.27 -2.41 -5.89
CA ASN A 44 10.61 -2.15 -7.30
C ASN A 44 10.38 -3.30 -8.33
N GLU A 45 9.55 -4.30 -8.07
CA GLU A 45 9.42 -5.51 -8.90
C GLU A 45 8.00 -5.96 -9.24
N GLN A 46 6.94 -5.19 -8.98
CA GLN A 46 5.59 -5.59 -9.41
C GLN A 46 4.86 -4.54 -10.26
N GLU A 47 5.42 -4.30 -11.45
CA GLU A 47 4.70 -3.77 -12.62
C GLU A 47 4.00 -4.90 -13.41
N THR A 48 3.52 -5.96 -12.75
CA THR A 48 2.97 -7.10 -13.49
C THR A 48 1.61 -7.53 -12.92
N LYS A 49 0.60 -7.41 -13.80
CA LYS A 49 -0.72 -8.05 -13.79
C LYS A 49 -1.91 -7.21 -13.31
N ALA A 50 -2.31 -6.25 -14.14
CA ALA A 50 -3.73 -6.00 -14.41
C ALA A 50 -3.93 -5.43 -15.82
N SER A 51 -3.41 -6.13 -16.84
CA SER A 51 -3.96 -6.08 -18.20
C SER A 51 -4.63 -7.41 -18.45
N ASN A 52 -5.95 -7.46 -18.37
CA ASN A 52 -6.76 -8.46 -19.05
C ASN A 52 -8.15 -7.89 -19.32
#